data_AF-A0A7S8E557-F1
#
_entry.id   AF-A0A7S8E557-F1
#
_cell.length_a   1.000
_cell.length_b   1.000
_cell.length_c   1.000
_cell.angle_alpha   90.00
_cell.angle_beta   90.00
_cell.angle_gamma   90.00
#
_symmetry.space_group_name_H-M   'P 1'
#
loop_
_entity.id
_entity.type
_entity.pdbx_description
1 polymer ?
#
loop_
_entity_poly.entity_id
_entity_poly.type
_entity_poly.pdbx_seq_one_letter_code
_entity_poly.pdbx_strand_id
1 'polypeptide(L)'
;MEDLLAQIGAQLRPETLGDYFVYLLIILNFVVLTLTPEKNDYANYLILLVLFCCVIDLMRGSNGAIMPIEGFDNYGFGTMLLHIIMGIIPFMAATAVRLRGQRKGRLSIPLAIVAGITGSLYAVFALTAPQIVYSSI
;
A
#
# COMPACT_ATOMS: atom_id res chain seq x y z
N MET A 1 2.83 -20.66 18.83
CA MET A 1 3.45 -19.37 18.46
C MET A 1 4.40 -19.55 17.28
N GLU A 2 5.18 -20.63 17.23
CA GLU A 2 5.96 -21.01 16.03
C GLU A 2 5.09 -21.18 14.77
N ASP A 3 3.90 -21.80 14.88
CA ASP A 3 2.99 -21.94 13.72
C ASP A 3 2.47 -20.61 13.17
N LEU A 4 2.20 -19.62 14.03
CA LEU A 4 1.69 -18.32 13.59
C LEU A 4 2.77 -17.55 12.82
N LEU A 5 4.00 -17.55 13.33
CA LEU A 5 5.13 -16.88 12.69
C LEU A 5 5.50 -17.57 11.37
N ALA A 6 5.42 -18.89 11.29
CA ALA A 6 5.63 -19.64 10.06
C ALA A 6 4.56 -19.33 9.01
N GLN A 7 3.28 -19.24 9.41
CA GLN A 7 2.18 -18.87 8.53
C GLN A 7 2.30 -17.42 8.02
N ILE A 8 2.62 -16.47 8.91
CA ILE A 8 2.85 -15.07 8.52
C ILE A 8 4.06 -14.98 7.58
N GLY A 9 5.15 -15.70 7.89
CA GLY A 9 6.36 -15.71 7.07
C GLY A 9 6.15 -16.33 5.69
N ALA A 10 5.24 -17.29 5.55
CA ALA A 10 4.86 -17.84 4.24
C ALA A 10 4.05 -16.83 3.41
N GLN A 11 3.08 -16.14 4.02
CA GLN A 11 2.25 -15.14 3.33
C GLN A 11 3.01 -13.86 2.93
N LEU A 12 4.12 -13.56 3.60
CA LEU A 12 4.96 -12.40 3.30
C LEU A 12 6.06 -12.71 2.27
N ARG A 13 6.12 -13.91 1.69
CA ARG A 13 7.05 -14.14 0.58
C ARG A 13 6.47 -13.54 -0.70
N PRO A 14 7.26 -12.76 -1.47
CA PRO A 14 6.79 -12.28 -2.76
C PRO A 14 6.73 -13.47 -3.73
N GLU A 15 5.53 -13.86 -4.10
CA GLU A 15 5.27 -14.97 -5.03
C GLU A 15 4.75 -14.45 -6.37
N THR A 16 4.13 -13.27 -6.36
CA THR A 16 3.50 -12.65 -7.54
C THR A 16 4.13 -11.30 -7.89
N LEU A 17 3.93 -10.84 -9.13
CA LEU A 17 4.34 -9.49 -9.53
C LEU A 17 3.69 -8.42 -8.65
N GLY A 18 2.44 -8.62 -8.24
CA GLY A 18 1.72 -7.76 -7.32
C GLY A 18 2.44 -7.56 -6.00
N ASP A 19 2.96 -8.64 -5.40
CA ASP A 19 3.68 -8.56 -4.12
C ASP A 19 4.89 -7.63 -4.22
N TYR A 20 5.65 -7.70 -5.32
CA TYR A 20 6.78 -6.79 -5.55
C TYR A 20 6.33 -5.33 -5.66
N PHE A 21 5.19 -5.05 -6.32
CA PHE A 21 4.61 -3.71 -6.36
C PHE A 21 4.20 -3.21 -4.97
N VAL A 22 3.56 -4.07 -4.17
CA VAL A 22 3.14 -3.72 -2.81
C VAL A 22 4.35 -3.51 -1.90
N TYR A 23 5.41 -4.31 -2.02
CA TYR A 23 6.67 -4.09 -1.30
C TYR A 23 7.34 -2.78 -1.69
N LEU A 24 7.38 -2.44 -2.98
CA LEU A 24 7.88 -1.14 -3.44
C LEU A 24 7.07 0.01 -2.83
N LEU A 25 5.74 -0.11 -2.77
CA LEU A 25 4.88 0.88 -2.13
C LEU A 25 5.15 1.03 -0.64
N ILE A 26 5.38 -0.07 0.08
CA ILE A 26 5.78 -0.04 1.49
C ILE A 26 7.08 0.75 1.65
N ILE A 27 8.11 0.46 0.85
CA ILE A 27 9.40 1.15 0.93
C ILE A 27 9.23 2.64 0.64
N LEU A 28 8.55 2.99 -0.44
CA LEU A 28 8.33 4.40 -0.81
C LEU A 28 7.59 5.15 0.30
N ASN A 29 6.47 4.61 0.80
CA ASN A 29 5.67 5.24 1.85
C ASN A 29 6.41 5.30 3.18
N PHE A 30 7.23 4.29 3.52
CA PHE A 30 8.07 4.33 4.72
C PHE A 30 9.10 5.46 4.63
N VAL A 31 9.75 5.64 3.48
CA VAL A 31 10.67 6.77 3.27
C VAL A 31 9.90 8.11 3.34
N VAL A 32 8.71 8.20 2.76
CA VAL A 32 7.86 9.41 2.90
C VAL A 32 7.53 9.68 4.37
N LEU A 33 7.22 8.66 5.16
CA LEU A 33 6.93 8.78 6.60
C LEU A 33 8.14 9.34 7.36
N THR A 34 9.33 8.76 7.16
CA THR A 34 10.55 9.21 7.85
C THR A 34 10.99 10.62 7.46
N LEU A 35 10.71 11.03 6.22
CA LEU A 35 11.01 12.38 5.74
C LEU A 35 9.93 13.41 6.11
N THR A 36 8.73 12.97 6.45
CA THR A 36 7.62 13.84 6.86
C THR A 36 7.87 14.33 8.28
N PRO A 37 7.72 15.65 8.55
CA PRO A 37 7.93 16.16 9.90
C PRO A 37 6.95 15.57 10.91
N GLU A 38 7.45 15.24 12.11
CA GLU A 38 6.64 14.72 13.23
C GLU A 38 5.44 15.62 13.55
N LYS A 39 5.58 16.95 13.40
CA LYS A 39 4.48 17.90 13.64
C LYS A 39 3.38 17.88 12.58
N ASN A 40 3.45 17.00 11.58
CA ASN A 40 2.41 16.85 10.56
C ASN A 40 1.66 15.52 10.72
N ASP A 41 0.98 15.39 11.86
CA ASP A 41 0.23 14.19 12.22
C ASP A 41 -0.74 13.74 11.13
N TYR A 42 -1.42 14.69 10.47
CA TYR A 42 -2.34 14.37 9.38
C TYR A 42 -1.65 13.64 8.21
N ALA A 43 -0.52 14.15 7.73
CA ALA A 43 0.23 13.48 6.67
C ALA A 43 0.77 12.12 7.14
N ASN A 44 1.25 12.04 8.39
CA ASN A 44 1.75 10.79 8.97
C ASN A 44 0.64 9.72 9.06
N TYR A 45 -0.57 10.09 9.48
CA TYR A 45 -1.72 9.18 9.53
C TYR A 45 -2.15 8.71 8.15
N LEU A 46 -2.13 9.59 7.14
CA LEU A 46 -2.41 9.20 5.76
C LEU A 46 -1.39 8.18 5.24
N ILE A 47 -0.10 8.39 5.52
CA ILE A 47 0.96 7.47 5.10
C ILE A 47 0.85 6.13 5.85
N LEU A 48 0.57 6.18 7.17
CA LEU A 48 0.33 4.98 7.97
C LEU A 48 -0.86 4.18 7.45
N LEU A 49 -1.96 4.83 7.07
CA LEU A 49 -3.11 4.18 6.46
C LEU A 49 -2.71 3.41 5.20
N VAL A 50 -1.89 4.00 4.32
CA VAL A 50 -1.39 3.32 3.12
C VAL A 50 -0.54 2.11 3.47
N LEU A 51 0.34 2.23 4.46
CA LEU A 51 1.16 1.11 4.95
C LEU A 51 0.30 -0.03 5.49
N PHE A 52 -0.75 0.27 6.26
CA PHE A 52 -1.72 -0.72 6.72
C PHE A 52 -2.44 -1.40 5.55
N CYS A 53 -2.88 -0.64 4.54
CA CYS A 53 -3.50 -1.21 3.35
C CYS A 53 -2.55 -2.15 2.60
N CYS A 54 -1.27 -1.81 2.47
CA CYS A 54 -0.27 -2.68 1.84
C CYS A 54 -0.09 -4.00 2.59
N VAL A 55 -0.03 -3.95 3.92
CA VAL A 55 0.08 -5.16 4.75
C VAL A 55 -1.18 -6.02 4.62
N ILE A 56 -2.36 -5.41 4.67
CA ILE A 56 -3.63 -6.12 4.46
C ILE A 56 -3.63 -6.78 3.08
N ASP A 57 -3.16 -6.10 2.04
CA ASP A 57 -3.13 -6.64 0.68
C ASP A 57 -2.16 -7.82 0.54
N LEU A 58 -0.95 -7.74 1.10
CA LEU A 58 0.01 -8.86 1.12
C LEU A 58 -0.51 -10.07 1.90
N MET A 59 -1.21 -9.85 3.00
CA MET A 59 -1.77 -10.93 3.81
C MET A 59 -2.90 -11.70 3.10
N ARG A 60 -3.40 -11.22 1.96
CA ARG A 60 -4.44 -11.91 1.17
C ARG A 60 -3.88 -13.06 0.32
N GLY A 61 -2.56 -13.18 0.22
CA GLY A 61 -1.88 -14.35 -0.34
C GLY A 61 -1.98 -14.52 -1.87
N SER A 62 -1.13 -15.41 -2.40
CA SER A 62 -0.81 -15.59 -3.82
C SER A 62 -1.92 -16.13 -4.72
N ASN A 63 -3.06 -16.55 -4.16
CA ASN A 63 -4.17 -17.12 -4.95
C ASN A 63 -5.33 -16.15 -5.19
N GLY A 64 -5.22 -14.89 -4.74
CA GLY A 64 -6.41 -14.04 -4.60
C GLY A 64 -7.47 -14.70 -3.70
N ALA A 65 -7.05 -15.67 -2.88
CA ALA A 65 -7.85 -16.33 -1.87
C ALA A 65 -8.03 -15.29 -0.77
N ILE A 66 -8.99 -14.39 -1.04
CA ILE A 66 -9.67 -13.51 -0.13
C ILE A 66 -9.45 -14.08 1.27
N MET A 67 -8.68 -13.40 2.14
CA MET A 67 -8.84 -13.64 3.57
C MET A 67 -10.36 -13.58 3.77
N PRO A 68 -11.04 -14.70 4.07
CA PRO A 68 -12.48 -14.73 4.10
C PRO A 68 -12.86 -14.10 5.43
N ILE A 69 -12.65 -12.78 5.53
CA ILE A 69 -13.39 -11.96 6.44
C ILE A 69 -14.81 -12.03 5.87
N GLU A 70 -15.59 -12.99 6.39
CA GLU A 70 -16.98 -13.18 5.99
C GLU A 70 -17.68 -11.80 5.97
N GLY A 71 -18.12 -11.37 4.79
CA GLY A 71 -18.82 -10.10 4.60
C GLY A 71 -17.95 -8.89 4.16
N PHE A 72 -16.62 -8.96 4.18
CA PHE A 72 -15.77 -7.82 3.74
C PHE A 72 -15.52 -7.78 2.23
N ASP A 73 -15.34 -8.93 1.59
CA ASP A 73 -14.81 -8.99 0.21
C ASP A 73 -15.53 -10.00 -0.68
N ASN A 74 -16.75 -10.42 -0.31
CA ASN A 74 -17.58 -11.37 -1.08
C ASN A 74 -17.82 -10.94 -2.55
N TYR A 75 -17.64 -9.64 -2.85
CA TYR A 75 -17.80 -9.05 -4.18
C TYR A 75 -16.54 -8.34 -4.71
N GLY A 76 -15.38 -8.48 -4.04
CA GLY A 76 -14.16 -7.75 -4.43
C GLY A 76 -14.16 -6.25 -4.14
N PHE A 77 -15.22 -5.72 -3.50
CA PHE A 77 -15.34 -4.29 -3.22
C PHE A 77 -14.29 -3.81 -2.20
N GLY A 78 -14.02 -4.60 -1.16
CA GLY A 78 -12.99 -4.29 -0.16
C GLY A 78 -11.60 -4.23 -0.80
N THR A 79 -11.30 -5.17 -1.70
CA THR A 79 -10.09 -5.16 -2.53
C THR A 79 -9.93 -3.87 -3.32
N MET A 80 -10.97 -3.53 -4.08
CA MET A 80 -10.96 -2.36 -4.95
C MET A 80 -10.73 -1.09 -4.12
N LEU A 81 -11.38 -0.99 -2.96
CA LEU A 81 -11.22 0.14 -2.06
C LEU A 81 -9.79 0.23 -1.50
N LEU A 82 -9.18 -0.89 -1.11
CA LEU A 82 -7.77 -0.93 -0.67
C LEU A 82 -6.83 -0.39 -1.76
N HIS A 83 -7.00 -0.86 -3.00
CA HIS A 83 -6.16 -0.43 -4.11
C HIS A 83 -6.35 1.05 -4.46
N ILE A 84 -7.59 1.53 -4.43
CA ILE A 84 -7.90 2.95 -4.60
C ILE A 84 -7.23 3.78 -3.50
N ILE A 85 -7.29 3.34 -2.24
CA ILE A 85 -6.64 4.01 -1.11
C ILE A 85 -5.12 4.07 -1.32
N MET A 86 -4.51 2.94 -1.70
CA MET A 86 -3.07 2.85 -1.98
C MET A 86 -2.62 3.79 -3.12
N GLY A 87 -3.48 4.04 -4.11
CA GLY A 87 -3.21 4.98 -5.20
C GLY A 87 -3.44 6.46 -4.84
N ILE A 88 -4.57 6.78 -4.19
CA ILE A 88 -5.00 8.18 -4.00
C ILE A 88 -4.36 8.83 -2.77
N ILE A 89 -4.30 8.12 -1.64
CA ILE A 89 -3.88 8.70 -0.37
C ILE A 89 -2.45 9.25 -0.38
N PRO A 90 -1.46 8.65 -1.07
CA PRO A 90 -0.13 9.26 -1.16
C PRO A 90 -0.14 10.67 -1.77
N PHE A 91 -1.02 10.97 -2.73
CA PHE A 91 -1.16 12.33 -3.26
C PHE A 91 -1.76 13.30 -2.25
N MET A 92 -2.70 12.82 -1.43
CA MET A 92 -3.26 13.59 -0.32
C MET A 92 -2.20 13.88 0.74
N ALA A 93 -1.36 12.90 1.06
CA ALA A 93 -0.22 13.08 1.97
C ALA A 93 0.77 14.12 1.41
N ALA A 94 1.10 14.06 0.12
CA ALA A 94 1.95 15.05 -0.54
C ALA A 94 1.38 16.48 -0.40
N THR A 95 0.07 16.62 -0.59
CA THR A 95 -0.64 17.90 -0.46
C THR A 95 -0.64 18.38 0.99
N ALA A 96 -0.88 17.50 1.96
CA ALA A 96 -0.84 17.80 3.39
C ALA A 96 0.56 18.25 3.85
N VAL A 97 1.63 17.64 3.32
CA VAL A 97 3.01 18.08 3.58
C VAL A 97 3.24 19.48 3.01
N ARG A 98 2.79 19.73 1.78
CA ARG A 98 2.94 21.03 1.11
C ARG A 98 2.23 22.17 1.86
N LEU A 99 0.99 21.95 2.30
CA LEU A 99 0.17 22.97 2.95
C LEU A 99 0.74 23.47 4.27
N ARG A 100 1.47 22.63 5.02
CA ARG A 100 2.12 23.04 6.28
C ARG A 100 3.41 23.85 6.08
N GLY A 101 3.88 24.04 4.84
CA GLY A 101 4.98 24.95 4.51
C GLY A 101 6.32 24.65 5.18
N GLN A 102 6.52 23.43 5.71
CA GLN A 102 7.73 23.09 6.44
C GLN A 102 8.88 22.80 5.48
N ARG A 103 10.06 23.42 5.72
CA ARG A 103 11.28 23.16 4.94
C ARG A 103 11.75 21.70 5.11
N LYS A 104 11.56 21.14 6.31
CA LYS A 104 11.71 19.71 6.60
C LYS A 104 10.51 19.01 5.95
N GLY A 105 10.73 18.00 5.11
CA GLY A 105 9.67 17.32 4.34
C GLY A 105 9.55 17.72 2.87
N ARG A 106 10.36 18.66 2.36
CA ARG A 106 10.30 19.01 0.93
C ARG A 106 10.63 17.83 0.00
N LEU A 107 11.46 16.89 0.46
CA LEU A 107 11.77 15.65 -0.25
C LEU A 107 10.68 14.58 -0.11
N SER A 108 9.82 14.65 0.92
CA SER A 108 8.72 13.67 1.06
C SER A 108 7.61 13.93 0.04
N ILE A 109 7.45 15.16 -0.46
CA ILE A 109 6.46 15.51 -1.49
C ILE A 109 6.69 14.73 -2.81
N PRO A 110 7.85 14.83 -3.50
CA PRO A 110 8.05 14.10 -4.75
C PRO A 110 7.99 12.59 -4.54
N LEU A 111 8.46 12.07 -3.41
CA LEU A 111 8.38 10.64 -3.09
C LEU A 111 6.94 10.18 -2.85
N ALA A 112 6.11 10.99 -2.20
CA ALA A 112 4.68 10.70 -2.00
C ALA A 112 3.93 10.71 -3.33
N ILE A 113 4.31 11.58 -4.27
CA ILE A 113 3.77 11.58 -5.64
C ILE A 113 4.17 10.30 -6.37
N VAL A 114 5.45 9.90 -6.31
CA VAL A 114 5.92 8.64 -6.92
C VAL A 114 5.18 7.46 -6.31
N ALA A 115 5.02 7.41 -4.98
CA ALA A 115 4.24 6.39 -4.30
C ALA A 115 2.78 6.36 -4.80
N GLY A 116 2.15 7.52 -4.97
CA GLY A 116 0.79 7.62 -5.52
C GLY A 116 0.67 7.12 -6.95
N ILE A 117 1.64 7.45 -7.81
CA ILE A 117 1.69 6.94 -9.19
C ILE A 117 1.85 5.42 -9.19
N THR A 118 2.80 4.90 -8.42
CA THR A 118 3.02 3.45 -8.30
C THR A 118 1.76 2.74 -7.78
N GLY A 119 1.09 3.31 -6.77
CA GLY A 119 -0.12 2.74 -6.19
C GLY A 119 -1.30 2.79 -7.14
N SER A 120 -1.41 3.85 -7.94
CA SER A 120 -2.44 3.98 -8.96
C SER A 120 -2.23 3.01 -10.12
N LEU A 121 -0.97 2.82 -10.56
CA LEU A 121 -0.63 1.81 -11.55
C LEU A 121 -0.98 0.42 -11.03
N TYR A 122 -0.56 0.09 -9.80
CA TYR A 122 -0.90 -1.17 -9.16
C TYR A 122 -2.41 -1.39 -9.14
N ALA A 123 -3.19 -0.42 -8.68
CA ALA A 123 -4.65 -0.49 -8.65
C ALA A 123 -5.28 -0.73 -10.04
N VAL A 124 -4.82 0.00 -11.06
CA VAL A 124 -5.32 -0.17 -12.43
C VAL A 124 -4.98 -1.56 -12.96
N PHE A 125 -3.74 -2.04 -12.78
CA PHE A 125 -3.35 -3.36 -13.26
C PHE A 125 -4.06 -4.49 -12.49
N ALA A 126 -4.23 -4.36 -11.18
CA ALA A 126 -4.96 -5.33 -10.37
C ALA A 126 -6.43 -5.45 -10.79
N LEU A 127 -7.05 -4.35 -11.24
CA LEU A 127 -8.45 -4.34 -11.70
C LEU A 127 -8.62 -4.76 -13.16
N THR A 128 -7.68 -4.38 -14.05
CA THR A 128 -7.83 -4.58 -15.51
C THR A 128 -7.09 -5.82 -16.04
N ALA A 129 -6.03 -6.25 -15.35
CA ALA A 129 -5.23 -7.40 -15.73
C ALA A 129 -4.78 -8.23 -14.49
N PRO A 130 -5.72 -8.69 -13.65
CA PRO A 130 -5.39 -9.44 -12.43
C PRO A 130 -4.54 -10.69 -12.71
N GLN A 131 -4.72 -11.34 -13.86
CA GLN A 131 -3.94 -12.51 -14.27
C GLN A 131 -2.44 -12.24 -14.44
N ILE A 132 -2.04 -10.98 -14.67
CA ILE A 132 -0.62 -10.59 -14.74
C ILE A 132 -0.11 -10.23 -13.35
N VAL A 133 -0.93 -9.54 -12.55
CA VAL A 133 -0.54 -9.09 -11.21
C VAL A 133 -0.36 -10.28 -10.27
N TYR A 134 -1.27 -11.23 -10.31
CA TYR A 134 -1.28 -12.39 -9.44
C TYR A 134 -0.68 -13.66 -10.08
N SER A 135 0.00 -13.53 -11.24
CA SER A 135 0.75 -14.67 -11.78
C SER A 135 1.95 -14.96 -10.90
N SER A 136 2.10 -16.22 -10.50
CA SER A 136 3.29 -16.73 -9.84
C SER A 136 4.50 -16.55 -10.75
N ILE A 137 5.61 -16.05 -10.21
CA ILE A 137 6.89 -15.90 -10.93
C ILE A 137 7.76 -17.15 -10.73
#